data_AF-A0A965EP96-F1
#
_entry.id   AF-A0A965EP96-F1
#
_cell.length_a   1.000
_cell.length_b   1.000
_cell.length_c   1.000
_cell.angle_alpha   90.00
_cell.angle_beta   90.00
_cell.angle_gamma   90.00
#
_symmetry.space_group_name_H-M   'P 1'
#
loop_
_entity.id
_entity.type
_entity.pdbx_description
1 polymer ?
#
loop_
_entity_poly.entity_id
_entity_poly.type
_entity_poly.pdbx_seq_one_letter_code
_entity_poly.pdbx_strand_id
1 'polypeptide(L)'
;MLNQLSTAGLLGPQELGQPIEQGCRQSGGEQAAAEVLDDFLTRRGRFYAGGISSPLTAETACSRLSAHLAFGSISIRRVWQASEARRLEVKAAFASTTDRRERFQLQAWQRSLKAMQSRLHWHCHFMQKLEDEPAIEQANMWRAADGLREDEFS
;
A
#
# COMPACT_ATOMS: atom_id res chain seq x y z
N MET A 1 7.16 -24.36 13.16
CA MET A 1 5.71 -24.65 13.13
C MET A 1 4.98 -23.33 13.26
N LEU A 2 4.23 -22.92 12.24
CA LEU A 2 3.39 -21.72 12.33
C LEU A 2 2.22 -22.06 13.26
N ASN A 3 2.14 -21.39 14.42
CA ASN A 3 0.95 -21.43 15.28
C ASN A 3 -0.21 -20.87 14.45
N GLN A 4 -1.01 -21.74 13.85
CA GLN A 4 -2.29 -21.34 13.28
C GLN A 4 -3.26 -21.13 14.44
N LEU A 5 -3.81 -19.93 14.53
CA LEU A 5 -4.91 -19.64 15.44
C LEU A 5 -6.10 -20.52 15.05
N SER A 6 -6.84 -21.02 16.05
CA SER A 6 -8.11 -21.70 15.84
C SER A 6 -9.02 -20.81 14.99
N THR A 7 -9.57 -21.34 13.90
CA THR A 7 -10.30 -20.56 12.89
C THR A 7 -11.68 -20.07 13.36
N ALA A 8 -12.05 -20.25 14.63
CA ALA A 8 -13.33 -19.81 15.21
C ALA A 8 -14.57 -20.21 14.37
N GLY A 9 -14.50 -21.36 13.69
CA GLY A 9 -15.57 -21.87 12.82
C GLY A 9 -15.51 -21.42 11.36
N LEU A 10 -14.50 -20.63 10.97
CA LEU A 10 -14.23 -20.33 9.56
C LEU A 10 -13.54 -21.52 8.90
N LEU A 11 -14.06 -21.93 7.75
CA LEU A 11 -13.45 -22.98 6.93
C LEU A 11 -12.09 -22.51 6.43
N GLY A 12 -11.05 -23.27 6.75
CA GLY A 12 -9.71 -23.09 6.22
C GLY A 12 -9.63 -23.50 4.74
N PRO A 13 -8.54 -23.14 4.04
CA PRO A 13 -8.38 -23.45 2.61
C PRO A 13 -8.55 -24.93 2.28
N GLN A 14 -8.03 -25.82 3.12
CA GLN A 14 -8.16 -27.27 2.96
C GLN A 14 -9.60 -27.75 3.06
N GLU A 15 -10.38 -27.16 3.97
CA GLU A 15 -11.80 -27.46 4.17
C GLU A 15 -12.65 -26.95 3.00
N LEU A 16 -12.14 -25.98 2.24
CA LEU A 16 -12.72 -25.48 0.99
C LEU A 16 -12.21 -26.22 -0.26
N GLY A 17 -11.47 -27.33 -0.10
CA GLY A 17 -10.91 -28.09 -1.22
C GLY A 17 -9.80 -27.36 -1.99
N GLN A 18 -9.24 -26.30 -1.42
CA GLN A 18 -8.17 -25.50 -2.02
C GLN A 18 -6.81 -25.96 -1.47
N PRO A 19 -5.81 -26.26 -2.32
CA PRO A 19 -4.48 -26.58 -1.84
C PRO A 19 -3.89 -25.38 -1.07
N ILE A 20 -3.12 -25.65 0.00
CA ILE A 20 -2.27 -24.63 0.63
C ILE A 20 -1.02 -24.40 -0.25
N GLU A 21 -1.22 -24.18 -1.55
CA GLU A 21 -0.17 -23.69 -2.43
C GLU A 21 -0.57 -22.28 -2.86
N GLN A 22 -0.29 -21.34 -1.97
CA GLN A 22 -0.34 -19.93 -2.31
C GLN A 22 1.06 -19.37 -2.11
N GLY A 23 1.81 -19.30 -3.21
CA GLY A 23 3.15 -18.72 -3.24
C GLY A 23 3.19 -17.31 -2.63
N CYS A 24 4.38 -16.94 -2.14
CA CYS A 24 4.79 -15.59 -1.69
C CYS A 24 3.68 -14.72 -1.07
N ARG A 25 2.94 -15.24 -0.09
CA ARG A 25 2.07 -14.39 0.74
C ARG A 25 2.93 -13.49 1.60
N GLN A 26 2.55 -12.23 1.70
CA GLN A 26 3.18 -11.30 2.64
C GLN A 26 2.84 -11.73 4.07
N SER A 27 3.87 -11.89 4.91
CA SER A 27 3.68 -12.18 6.34
C SER A 27 2.91 -11.03 7.00
N GLY A 28 1.90 -11.37 7.81
CA GLY A 28 1.14 -10.41 8.60
C GLY A 28 1.82 -10.06 9.93
N GLY A 29 1.19 -9.18 10.71
CA GLY A 29 1.64 -8.78 12.04
C GLY A 29 2.46 -7.48 12.07
N GLU A 30 2.57 -6.88 13.26
CA GLU A 30 3.22 -5.58 13.46
C GLU A 30 4.70 -5.60 13.09
N GLN A 31 5.42 -6.66 13.47
CA GLN A 31 6.84 -6.79 13.16
C GLN A 31 7.08 -6.82 11.64
N ALA A 32 6.34 -7.66 10.92
CA ALA A 32 6.44 -7.73 9.46
C ALA A 32 6.06 -6.39 8.81
N ALA A 33 5.06 -5.67 9.36
CA ALA A 33 4.70 -4.35 8.87
C ALA A 33 5.84 -3.32 9.05
N ALA A 34 6.54 -3.37 10.18
CA ALA A 34 7.67 -2.50 10.48
C ALA A 34 8.86 -2.78 9.54
N GLU A 35 9.20 -4.05 9.31
CA GLU A 35 10.25 -4.46 8.37
C GLU A 35 9.92 -4.03 6.93
N VAL A 36 8.66 -4.19 6.51
CA VAL A 36 8.18 -3.75 5.20
C VAL A 36 8.27 -2.22 5.05
N LEU A 37 7.91 -1.46 6.08
CA LEU A 37 8.03 0.00 6.07
C LEU A 37 9.50 0.45 6.03
N ASP A 38 10.37 -0.15 6.85
CA ASP A 38 11.80 0.18 6.87
C ASP A 38 12.45 -0.05 5.50
N ASP A 39 12.30 -1.25 4.94
CA ASP A 39 12.89 -1.57 3.63
C ASP A 39 12.36 -0.64 2.51
N PHE A 40 11.11 -0.20 2.61
CA PHE A 40 10.57 0.83 1.71
C PHE A 40 11.30 2.17 1.89
N LEU A 41 11.46 2.66 3.11
CA LEU A 41 12.02 3.99 3.40
C LEU A 41 13.54 4.07 3.21
N THR A 42 14.25 2.95 3.32
CA THR A 42 15.72 2.90 3.28
C THR A 42 16.26 2.37 1.96
N ARG A 43 15.56 1.43 1.32
CA ARG A 43 16.05 0.74 0.12
C ARG A 43 15.16 0.91 -1.10
N ARG A 44 14.01 0.22 -1.16
CA ARG A 44 13.26 0.05 -2.41
C ARG A 44 12.41 1.26 -2.81
N GLY A 45 12.04 2.11 -1.86
CA GLY A 45 11.11 3.23 -2.09
C GLY A 45 11.59 4.26 -3.10
N ARG A 46 12.90 4.39 -3.38
CA ARG A 46 13.40 5.28 -4.45
C ARG A 46 12.79 5.02 -5.82
N PHE A 47 12.39 3.77 -6.09
CA PHE A 47 11.80 3.35 -7.37
C PHE A 47 10.28 3.46 -7.41
N TYR A 48 9.65 3.87 -6.31
CA TYR A 48 8.20 3.94 -6.19
C TYR A 48 7.59 4.85 -7.27
N ALA A 49 8.10 6.07 -7.40
CA ALA A 49 7.74 6.95 -8.50
C ALA A 49 8.25 6.36 -9.82
N GLY A 50 7.32 6.04 -10.73
CA GLY A 50 7.58 5.38 -12.01
C GLY A 50 7.42 3.86 -11.98
N GLY A 51 7.65 3.22 -10.83
CA GLY A 51 7.47 1.76 -10.67
C GLY A 51 6.06 1.33 -10.29
N ILE A 52 5.24 2.20 -9.67
CA ILE A 52 3.88 1.84 -9.22
C ILE A 52 2.87 1.60 -10.36
N SER A 53 3.09 2.17 -11.55
CA SER A 53 2.10 2.16 -12.63
C SER A 53 2.11 0.89 -13.48
N SER A 54 3.16 0.07 -13.42
CA SER A 54 3.24 -1.19 -14.16
C SER A 54 3.07 -2.37 -13.21
N PRO A 55 2.21 -3.35 -13.53
CA PRO A 55 2.00 -4.52 -12.68
C PRO A 55 3.30 -5.32 -12.46
N LEU A 56 4.20 -5.32 -13.46
CA LEU A 56 5.49 -6.01 -13.38
C LEU A 56 6.44 -5.35 -12.37
N THR A 57 6.54 -4.02 -12.38
CA THR A 57 7.45 -3.29 -11.48
C THR A 57 6.83 -3.02 -10.12
N ALA A 58 5.50 -2.95 -10.04
CA ALA A 58 4.76 -2.68 -8.80
C ALA A 58 5.01 -3.75 -7.73
N GLU A 59 5.31 -4.99 -8.13
CA GLU A 59 5.67 -6.07 -7.20
C GLU A 59 6.81 -5.64 -6.25
N THR A 60 7.83 -4.97 -6.78
CA THR A 60 9.06 -4.63 -6.05
C THR A 60 9.21 -3.14 -5.74
N ALA A 61 8.51 -2.26 -6.46
CA ALA A 61 8.60 -0.82 -6.28
C ALA A 61 7.56 -0.25 -5.29
N CYS A 62 6.41 -0.92 -5.10
CA CYS A 62 5.35 -0.42 -4.22
C CYS A 62 5.72 -0.51 -2.73
N SER A 63 4.98 0.23 -1.90
CA SER A 63 5.18 0.22 -0.45
C SER A 63 4.91 -1.15 0.17
N ARG A 64 4.03 -1.95 -0.43
CA ARG A 64 3.54 -3.23 0.12
C ARG A 64 2.84 -3.08 1.48
N LEU A 65 2.37 -1.87 1.83
CA LEU A 65 1.74 -1.60 3.13
C LEU A 65 0.22 -1.75 3.14
N SER A 66 -0.43 -1.94 1.99
CA SER A 66 -1.90 -1.96 1.89
C SER A 66 -2.54 -3.03 2.78
N ALA A 67 -2.04 -4.27 2.75
CA ALA A 67 -2.53 -5.35 3.61
C ALA A 67 -2.33 -5.03 5.09
N HIS A 68 -1.15 -4.53 5.49
CA HIS A 68 -0.88 -4.18 6.88
C HIS A 68 -1.75 -3.03 7.39
N LEU A 69 -2.06 -2.05 6.54
CA LEU A 69 -2.99 -0.96 6.86
C LEU A 69 -4.42 -1.50 7.02
N ALA A 70 -4.89 -2.32 6.08
CA ALA A 70 -6.23 -2.90 6.11
C ALA A 70 -6.48 -3.79 7.33
N PHE A 71 -5.46 -4.56 7.76
CA PHE A 71 -5.53 -5.42 8.95
C PHE A 71 -5.06 -4.73 10.24
N GLY A 72 -4.78 -3.43 10.22
CA GLY A 72 -4.38 -2.68 11.42
C GLY A 72 -3.05 -3.10 12.05
N SER A 73 -2.20 -3.86 11.33
CA SER A 73 -0.85 -4.22 11.79
C SER A 73 0.10 -3.03 11.86
N ILE A 74 -0.24 -1.92 11.19
CA ILE A 74 0.45 -0.64 11.32
C ILE A 74 -0.55 0.50 11.14
N SER A 75 -0.40 1.58 11.91
CA SER A 75 -1.28 2.75 11.78
C SER A 75 -0.83 3.68 10.64
N ILE A 76 -1.80 4.32 9.97
CA ILE A 76 -1.51 5.33 8.94
C ILE A 76 -0.67 6.50 9.49
N ARG A 77 -0.86 6.86 10.76
CA ARG A 77 -0.07 7.89 11.46
C ARG A 77 1.40 7.50 11.52
N ARG A 78 1.72 6.25 11.88
CA ARG A 78 3.10 5.75 11.96
C ARG A 78 3.76 5.77 10.59
N VAL A 79 3.05 5.33 9.54
CA VAL A 79 3.56 5.38 8.16
C VAL A 79 3.81 6.82 7.72
N TRP A 80 2.88 7.75 8.00
CA TRP A 80 3.02 9.16 7.66
C TRP A 80 4.24 9.79 8.33
N GLN A 81 4.36 9.65 9.65
CA GLN A 81 5.45 10.24 10.44
C GLN A 81 6.81 9.70 10.00
N ALA A 82 6.94 8.38 9.80
CA ALA A 82 8.18 7.78 9.31
C ALA A 82 8.53 8.26 7.88
N SER A 83 7.53 8.35 7.00
CA SER A 83 7.72 8.86 5.63
C SER A 83 8.14 10.33 5.62
N GLU A 84 7.58 11.13 6.52
CA GLU A 84 7.89 12.56 6.65
C GLU A 84 9.29 12.78 7.22
N ALA A 85 9.67 12.03 8.27
CA ALA A 85 11.04 12.05 8.80
C ALA A 85 12.05 11.73 7.69
N ARG A 86 11.81 10.64 6.94
CA ARG A 86 12.67 10.26 5.82
C ARG A 86 12.72 11.33 4.73
N ARG A 87 11.62 12.01 4.43
CA ARG A 87 11.56 13.10 3.46
C ARG A 87 12.43 14.29 3.89
N LEU A 88 12.43 14.63 5.17
CA LEU A 88 13.26 15.70 5.73
C LEU A 88 14.75 15.35 5.67
N GLU A 89 15.12 14.11 6.02
CA GLU A 89 16.50 13.61 5.88
C GLU A 89 17.00 13.71 4.44
N VAL A 90 16.23 13.19 3.48
CA VAL A 90 16.57 13.24 2.05
C VAL A 90 16.67 14.69 1.57
N LYS A 91 15.82 15.59 2.05
CA LYS A 91 15.89 17.02 1.72
C LYS A 91 17.17 17.66 2.25
N ALA A 92 17.57 17.36 3.49
CA ALA A 92 18.80 17.87 4.08
C ALA A 92 20.06 17.32 3.38
N ALA A 93 20.08 16.03 3.06
CA ALA A 93 21.15 15.40 2.29
C ALA A 93 21.27 16.03 0.89
N PHE A 94 20.15 16.28 0.21
CA PHE A 94 20.15 16.89 -1.12
C PHE A 94 20.70 18.32 -1.14
N ALA A 95 20.52 19.05 -0.04
CA ALA A 95 21.02 20.41 0.11
C ALA A 95 22.52 20.46 0.41
N SER A 96 23.08 19.42 1.02
CA SER A 96 24.49 19.36 1.44
C SER A 96 25.40 18.71 0.40
N THR A 97 24.90 17.78 -0.42
CA THR A 97 25.73 17.10 -1.42
C THR A 97 25.92 17.91 -2.70
N THR A 98 27.16 17.91 -3.20
CA THR A 98 27.55 18.43 -4.51
C THR A 98 27.74 17.31 -5.55
N ASP A 99 27.76 16.05 -5.12
CA ASP A 99 27.95 14.91 -6.03
C ASP A 99 26.73 14.70 -6.93
N ARG A 100 26.97 14.71 -8.25
CA ARG A 100 25.88 14.65 -9.24
C ARG A 100 25.10 13.33 -9.16
N ARG A 101 25.79 12.21 -8.90
CA ARG A 101 25.17 10.88 -8.86
C ARG A 101 24.29 10.75 -7.61
N GLU A 102 24.78 11.21 -6.48
CA GLU A 102 24.03 11.24 -5.23
C GLU A 102 22.79 12.14 -5.34
N ARG A 103 22.92 13.35 -5.92
CA ARG A 103 21.77 14.23 -6.17
C ARG A 103 20.70 13.58 -7.01
N PHE A 104 21.07 12.83 -8.05
CA PHE A 104 20.10 12.10 -8.87
C PHE A 104 19.32 11.06 -8.05
N GLN A 105 20.00 10.30 -7.19
CA GLN A 105 19.35 9.31 -6.31
C GLN A 105 18.43 9.97 -5.29
N LEU A 106 18.88 11.06 -4.66
CA LEU A 106 18.09 11.81 -3.69
C LEU A 106 16.86 12.47 -4.34
N GLN A 107 16.98 12.94 -5.58
CA GLN A 107 15.83 13.46 -6.34
C GLN A 107 14.79 12.35 -6.63
N ALA A 108 15.23 11.12 -6.92
CA ALA A 108 14.33 9.97 -7.05
C ALA A 108 13.60 9.69 -5.72
N TRP A 109 14.32 9.70 -4.60
CA TRP A 109 13.72 9.58 -3.27
C TRP A 109 12.68 10.67 -2.98
N GLN A 110 12.98 11.94 -3.25
CA GLN A 110 12.05 13.05 -3.02
C GLN A 110 10.74 12.87 -3.79
N ARG A 111 10.83 12.50 -5.08
CA ARG A 111 9.64 12.24 -5.92
C ARG A 111 8.83 11.08 -5.38
N SER A 112 9.50 9.99 -5.02
CA SER A 112 8.88 8.77 -4.51
C SER A 112 8.18 8.96 -3.16
N LEU A 113 8.83 9.63 -2.20
CA LEU A 113 8.24 9.91 -0.89
C LEU A 113 7.02 10.83 -1.01
N LYS A 114 7.10 11.87 -1.86
CA LYS A 114 5.96 12.75 -2.15
C LYS A 114 4.79 11.97 -2.78
N ALA A 115 5.07 11.08 -3.72
CA ALA A 115 4.05 10.25 -4.35
C ALA A 115 3.40 9.27 -3.35
N MET A 116 4.19 8.66 -2.45
CA MET A 116 3.68 7.80 -1.38
C MET A 116 2.77 8.59 -0.41
N GLN A 117 3.21 9.76 0.04
CA GLN A 117 2.41 10.64 0.91
C GLN A 117 1.09 11.05 0.27
N SER A 118 1.08 11.36 -1.04
CA SER A 118 -0.16 11.62 -1.77
C SER A 118 -1.12 10.42 -1.73
N ARG A 119 -0.63 9.19 -1.82
CA ARG A 119 -1.48 7.98 -1.70
C ARG A 119 -2.04 7.77 -0.28
N LEU A 120 -1.31 8.18 0.76
CA LEU A 120 -1.84 8.18 2.12
C LEU A 120 -2.99 9.20 2.28
N HIS A 121 -2.90 10.36 1.64
CA HIS A 121 -4.03 11.30 1.58
C HIS A 121 -5.22 10.71 0.82
N TRP A 122 -4.98 10.07 -0.33
CA TRP A 122 -6.03 9.39 -1.08
C TRP A 122 -6.72 8.29 -0.27
N HIS A 123 -5.96 7.52 0.52
CA HIS A 123 -6.53 6.55 1.44
C HIS A 123 -7.52 7.22 2.41
N CYS A 124 -7.11 8.28 3.11
CA CYS A 124 -8.02 9.00 4.02
C CYS A 124 -9.23 9.59 3.28
N HIS A 125 -9.03 10.12 2.07
CA HIS A 125 -10.11 10.64 1.25
C HIS A 125 -11.14 9.56 0.91
N PHE A 126 -10.72 8.36 0.53
CA PHE A 126 -11.64 7.26 0.23
C PHE A 126 -12.41 6.80 1.47
N MET A 127 -11.76 6.74 2.63
CA MET A 127 -12.46 6.45 3.89
C MET A 127 -13.51 7.51 4.21
N GLN A 128 -13.16 8.79 4.08
CA GLN A 128 -14.13 9.89 4.24
C GLN A 128 -15.28 9.77 3.25
N LYS A 129 -15.01 9.42 1.98
CA LYS A 129 -16.06 9.23 0.98
C LYS A 129 -17.00 8.08 1.29
N LEU A 130 -16.47 6.97 1.81
CA LEU A 130 -17.30 5.86 2.25
C LEU A 130 -18.16 6.23 3.47
N GLU A 131 -17.62 7.02 4.39
CA GLU A 131 -18.34 7.50 5.58
C GLU A 131 -19.41 8.55 5.24
N ASP A 132 -19.12 9.45 4.29
CA ASP A 132 -20.04 10.50 3.84
C ASP A 132 -21.17 9.94 2.95
N GLU A 133 -20.88 8.92 2.13
CA GLU A 133 -21.83 8.30 1.18
C GLU A 133 -21.80 6.76 1.30
N PRO A 134 -22.40 6.20 2.37
CA PRO A 134 -22.39 4.76 2.61
C PRO A 134 -23.21 3.97 1.56
N ALA A 135 -24.15 4.61 0.85
CA ALA A 135 -24.97 3.95 -0.15
C ALA A 135 -24.15 3.41 -1.34
N ILE A 136 -22.90 3.87 -1.54
CA ILE A 136 -21.98 3.38 -2.58
C ILE A 136 -21.71 1.88 -2.46
N GLU A 137 -21.87 1.29 -1.27
CA GLU A 137 -21.76 -0.16 -1.08
C GLU A 137 -22.83 -0.93 -1.89
N GLN A 138 -24.02 -0.35 -2.06
CA GLN A 138 -25.20 -1.04 -2.59
C GLN A 138 -25.77 -0.41 -3.86
N ALA A 139 -25.38 0.83 -4.16
CA ALA A 139 -25.89 1.60 -5.28
C ALA A 139 -24.78 2.32 -6.04
N ASN A 140 -24.96 2.45 -7.36
CA ASN A 140 -24.03 3.19 -8.21
C ASN A 140 -23.97 4.66 -7.77
N MET A 141 -22.75 5.20 -7.65
CA MET A 141 -22.54 6.65 -7.43
C MET A 141 -23.23 7.51 -8.49
N TRP A 142 -23.30 7.02 -9.73
CA TRP A 142 -23.97 7.68 -10.83
C TRP A 142 -25.21 6.90 -11.25
N ARG A 143 -26.33 7.15 -10.56
CA ARG A 143 -27.61 6.47 -10.78
C ARG A 143 -28.15 6.57 -12.22
N ALA A 144 -27.74 7.58 -12.99
CA ALA A 144 -28.15 7.67 -14.40
C ALA A 144 -27.52 6.58 -15.29
N ALA A 145 -26.52 5.84 -14.80
CA ALA A 145 -25.95 4.68 -15.47
C ALA A 145 -26.63 3.36 -15.04
N ASP A 146 -27.61 3.38 -14.12
CA ASP A 146 -28.41 2.19 -13.81
C ASP A 146 -29.14 1.72 -15.08
N GLY A 147 -29.24 0.41 -15.31
CA GLY A 147 -29.83 -0.14 -16.53
C GLY A 147 -28.91 -0.15 -17.76
N LEU A 148 -27.70 0.43 -17.68
CA LEU A 148 -26.78 0.46 -18.82
C LEU A 148 -26.17 -0.92 -19.07
N ARG A 149 -26.51 -1.53 -20.21
CA ARG A 149 -25.98 -2.82 -20.71
C ARG A 149 -26.26 -4.01 -19.77
N GLU A 150 -27.39 -4.02 -19.09
CA GLU A 150 -27.78 -5.15 -18.23
C GLU A 150 -27.92 -6.47 -19.01
N ASP A 151 -28.23 -6.39 -20.31
CA ASP A 151 -28.32 -7.53 -21.23
C ASP A 151 -26.96 -8.11 -21.66
N GLU A 152 -25.84 -7.45 -21.33
CA GLU A 152 -24.48 -7.89 -21.65
C GLU A 152 -23.74 -8.52 -20.45
N PHE A 153 -24.36 -8.59 -19.27
CA PHE A 153 -23.75 -9.22 -18.08
C PHE A 153 -23.73 -10.74 -18.24
N SER A 154 -22.54 -11.31 -18.44
CA SER A 154 -22.30 -12.75 -18.60
C SER A 154 -22.07 -13.47 -17.28
#